data_AF-M4ERT2-F1
#
_entry.id   AF-M4ERT2-F1
#
_cell.length_a   1.000
_cell.length_b   1.000
_cell.length_c   1.000
_cell.angle_alpha   90.00
_cell.angle_beta   90.00
_cell.angle_gamma   90.00
#
_symmetry.space_group_name_H-M   'P 1'
#
loop_
_entity.id
_entity.type
_entity.pdbx_description
1 polymer ?
#
loop_
_entity_poly.entity_id
_entity_poly.type
_entity_poly.pdbx_seq_one_letter_code
_entity_poly.pdbx_strand_id
1 'polypeptide(L)'
;MTPESPMDSICATAKKHNERAYVTFLAGNGDYVKGAVGLAKGLRKVKSAYALIVAILPDVPEEHREILRSQGCVVREIEPVYPPEIQDAYARAYYQGRPCNT
;
A
#
# COMPACT_ATOMS: atom_id res chain seq x y z
N MET A 1 -41.09 -15.84 26.48
CA MET A 1 -39.93 -14.93 26.61
C MET A 1 -38.68 -15.73 26.30
N THR A 2 -38.21 -15.66 25.06
CA THR A 2 -36.92 -16.20 24.62
C THR A 2 -36.04 -14.99 24.30
N PRO A 3 -34.84 -14.86 24.91
CA PRO A 3 -33.95 -13.76 24.59
C PRO A 3 -33.28 -14.02 23.25
N GLU A 4 -33.62 -13.14 22.32
CA GLU A 4 -32.81 -12.44 21.32
C GLU A 4 -31.37 -12.94 21.09
N SER A 5 -31.11 -13.27 19.82
CA SER A 5 -29.79 -13.48 19.21
C SER A 5 -28.93 -12.22 19.27
N PRO A 6 -27.62 -12.33 19.51
CA PRO A 6 -26.67 -11.35 19.02
C PRO A 6 -25.96 -11.87 17.77
N MET A 7 -26.05 -11.06 16.72
CA MET A 7 -25.17 -11.05 15.57
C MET A 7 -23.70 -11.15 15.98
N ASP A 8 -23.05 -12.26 15.66
CA ASP A 8 -21.60 -12.32 15.66
C ASP A 8 -21.06 -12.40 14.23
N SER A 9 -20.56 -11.23 13.84
CA SER A 9 -19.34 -11.03 13.07
C SER A 9 -19.19 -11.91 11.84
N ILE A 10 -19.42 -11.30 10.68
CA ILE A 10 -18.80 -11.72 9.41
C ILE A 10 -17.29 -11.69 9.65
N CYS A 11 -16.75 -12.78 10.18
CA CYS A 11 -15.33 -13.05 10.09
C CYS A 11 -15.08 -13.19 8.59
N ALA A 12 -14.52 -12.14 8.01
CA ALA A 12 -14.11 -12.13 6.63
C ALA A 12 -13.23 -13.36 6.45
N THR A 13 -13.81 -14.36 5.77
CA THR A 13 -13.18 -15.63 5.48
C THR A 13 -11.82 -15.34 4.87
N ALA A 14 -10.76 -15.75 5.55
CA ALA A 14 -9.40 -15.72 5.05
C ALA A 14 -9.34 -16.66 3.84
N LYS A 15 -9.79 -16.17 2.67
CA LYS A 15 -9.60 -16.86 1.41
C LYS A 15 -8.10 -16.91 1.16
N LYS A 16 -7.60 -18.14 1.14
CA LYS A 16 -6.25 -18.57 0.80
C LYS A 16 -5.88 -18.15 -0.64
N HIS A 17 -5.71 -16.86 -0.91
CA HIS A 17 -5.06 -16.32 -2.11
C HIS A 17 -3.56 -16.22 -1.85
N ASN A 18 -2.90 -17.37 -1.67
CA ASN A 18 -1.58 -17.44 -1.03
C ASN A 18 -0.39 -16.90 -1.84
N GLU A 19 -0.56 -16.29 -3.02
CA GLU A 19 0.59 -15.92 -3.85
C GLU A 19 0.48 -14.59 -4.62
N ARG A 20 -0.67 -13.91 -4.60
CA ARG A 20 -0.89 -12.76 -5.49
C ARG A 20 -1.63 -11.63 -4.80
N ALA A 21 -1.07 -10.44 -4.94
CA ALA A 21 -1.65 -9.19 -4.49
C ALA A 21 -1.27 -8.08 -5.46
N TYR A 22 -2.10 -7.05 -5.52
CA TYR A 22 -1.68 -5.77 -6.07
C TYR A 22 -0.89 -5.04 -5.00
N VAL A 23 0.27 -4.52 -5.36
CA VAL A 23 1.11 -3.76 -4.43
C VAL A 23 1.31 -2.36 -5.01
N THR A 24 1.12 -1.36 -4.17
CA THR A 24 1.46 0.02 -4.49
C THR A 24 2.24 0.63 -3.33
N PHE A 25 2.96 1.70 -3.61
CA PHE A 25 3.83 2.37 -2.65
C PHE A 25 3.38 3.82 -2.46
N LEU A 26 3.44 4.31 -1.21
CA LEU A 26 3.10 5.67 -0.83
C LEU A 26 4.21 6.27 0.02
N ALA A 27 4.70 7.42 -0.42
CA ALA A 27 5.69 8.23 0.28
C ALA A 27 5.26 9.69 0.33
N GLY A 28 5.68 10.38 1.38
CA GLY A 28 5.46 11.80 1.58
C GLY A 28 4.05 12.16 2.04
N ASN A 29 3.88 13.45 2.33
CA ASN A 29 2.63 14.06 2.78
C ASN A 29 1.77 14.61 1.63
N GLY A 30 1.98 14.11 0.41
CA GLY A 30 1.27 14.59 -0.77
C GLY A 30 -0.11 13.97 -0.93
N ASP A 31 -0.83 14.46 -1.94
CA ASP A 31 -2.16 13.96 -2.32
C ASP A 31 -2.17 12.58 -3.01
N TYR A 32 -1.04 11.86 -3.03
CA TYR A 32 -0.90 10.54 -3.65
C TYR A 32 -1.82 9.48 -3.02
N VAL A 33 -2.29 9.72 -1.79
CA VAL A 33 -3.37 8.94 -1.15
C VAL A 33 -4.62 8.86 -2.04
N LYS A 34 -4.96 9.93 -2.77
CA LYS A 34 -6.14 9.98 -3.64
C LYS A 34 -6.02 8.98 -4.78
N GLY A 35 -4.81 8.79 -5.31
CA GLY A 35 -4.50 7.78 -6.31
C GLY A 35 -4.66 6.36 -5.77
N ALA A 36 -4.12 6.08 -4.59
CA ALA A 36 -4.25 4.78 -3.93
C ALA A 36 -5.72 4.44 -3.57
N VAL A 37 -6.48 5.43 -3.11
CA VAL A 37 -7.93 5.29 -2.86
C VAL A 37 -8.70 5.04 -4.16
N GLY A 38 -8.35 5.73 -5.25
CA GLY A 38 -8.91 5.51 -6.59
C GLY A 38 -8.64 4.08 -7.08
N LEU A 39 -7.42 3.59 -6.90
CA LEU A 39 -7.02 2.22 -7.23
C LEU A 39 -7.84 1.20 -6.43
N ALA A 40 -7.97 1.37 -5.12
CA ALA A 40 -8.77 0.50 -4.26
C ALA A 40 -10.24 0.44 -4.71
N LYS A 41 -10.83 1.60 -5.00
CA LYS A 41 -12.21 1.71 -5.52
C LYS A 41 -12.35 1.03 -6.89
N GLY A 42 -11.37 1.19 -7.77
CA GLY A 42 -11.33 0.53 -9.09
C GLY A 42 -11.29 -0.99 -8.99
N LEU A 43 -10.39 -1.53 -8.16
CA LEU A 43 -10.28 -2.97 -7.91
C LEU A 43 -11.57 -3.55 -7.33
N ARG A 44 -12.23 -2.82 -6.43
CA ARG A 44 -13.54 -3.22 -5.89
C ARG A 44 -14.64 -3.19 -6.96
N LYS A 45 -14.65 -2.16 -7.82
CA LYS A 45 -15.63 -2.02 -8.90
C LYS A 45 -15.57 -3.21 -9.88
N VAL A 46 -14.37 -3.68 -10.21
CA VAL A 46 -14.17 -4.85 -11.09
C VAL A 46 -14.24 -6.19 -10.35
N LYS A 47 -14.58 -6.19 -9.06
CA LYS A 47 -14.62 -7.40 -8.20
C LYS A 47 -13.32 -8.20 -8.25
N SER A 48 -12.19 -7.51 -8.14
CA SER A 48 -10.86 -8.15 -8.06
C SER A 48 -10.85 -9.25 -7.01
N ALA A 49 -10.26 -10.40 -7.37
CA ALA A 49 -10.03 -11.50 -6.46
C ALA A 49 -8.79 -11.30 -5.56
N TYR A 50 -7.96 -10.31 -5.86
CA TYR A 50 -6.70 -10.06 -5.17
C TYR A 50 -6.77 -8.81 -4.28
N ALA A 51 -6.15 -8.90 -3.11
CA ALA A 51 -6.03 -7.80 -2.16
C ALA A 51 -5.11 -6.69 -2.69
N LEU A 52 -5.31 -5.47 -2.20
CA LEU A 52 -4.41 -4.33 -2.41
C LEU A 52 -3.57 -4.11 -1.16
N ILE A 53 -2.25 -4.26 -1.31
CA ILE A 53 -1.25 -3.95 -0.29
C ILE A 53 -0.67 -2.57 -0.61
N VAL A 54 -0.66 -1.69 0.38
CA VAL A 54 -0.05 -0.37 0.27
C VAL A 54 1.17 -0.33 1.19
N ALA A 55 2.35 -0.28 0.59
CA ALA A 55 3.60 -0.07 1.28
C ALA A 55 3.78 1.42 1.58
N ILE A 56 3.99 1.78 2.85
CA ILE A 56 3.98 3.17 3.33
C ILE A 56 5.32 3.50 4.01
N LEU A 57 5.87 4.69 3.76
CA LEU A 57 7.02 5.22 4.51
C LEU A 57 6.61 5.86 5.85
N PRO A 58 7.56 5.99 6.80
CA PRO A 58 7.32 6.68 8.07
C PRO A 58 6.99 8.17 7.90
N ASP A 59 7.23 8.76 6.72
CA ASP A 59 6.93 10.15 6.42
C ASP A 59 5.45 10.42 6.06
N VAL A 60 4.64 9.37 5.91
CA VAL A 60 3.22 9.47 5.59
C VAL A 60 2.39 9.63 6.86
N PRO A 61 1.54 10.68 6.96
CA PRO A 61 0.69 10.93 8.13
C PRO A 61 -0.27 9.79 8.45
N GLU A 62 -0.59 9.64 9.74
CA GLU A 62 -1.56 8.63 10.21
C GLU A 62 -2.94 8.80 9.58
N GLU A 63 -3.38 10.02 9.31
CA GLU A 63 -4.67 10.29 8.65
C GLU A 63 -4.78 9.56 7.30
N HIS A 64 -3.71 9.59 6.50
CA HIS A 64 -3.67 8.87 5.22
C HIS A 64 -3.69 7.35 5.41
N ARG A 65 -3.04 6.85 6.46
CA ARG A 65 -3.03 5.42 6.81
C ARG A 65 -4.44 4.95 7.16
N GLU A 66 -5.16 5.75 7.95
CA GLU A 66 -6.54 5.45 8.36
C GLU A 66 -7.51 5.48 7.18
N ILE A 67 -7.36 6.46 6.27
CA ILE A 67 -8.13 6.50 5.03
C ILE A 67 -7.93 5.21 4.23
N LEU A 68 -6.70 4.72 4.08
CA LEU A 68 -6.43 3.49 3.34
C LEU A 68 -7.01 2.25 4.02
N ARG A 69 -6.89 2.14 5.35
CA ARG A 69 -7.53 1.07 6.13
C ARG A 69 -9.04 1.07 5.96
N SER A 70 -9.68 2.24 5.99
CA SER A 70 -11.13 2.38 5.79
C SER A 70 -11.59 1.91 4.40
N GLN A 71 -10.72 1.96 3.39
CA GLN A 71 -11.04 1.45 2.05
C GLN A 71 -10.90 -0.07 1.92
N GLY A 72 -10.40 -0.76 2.95
CA GLY A 72 -10.11 -2.19 2.93
C GLY A 72 -8.73 -2.53 2.35
N CYS A 73 -7.80 -1.57 2.32
CA CYS A 73 -6.43 -1.80 1.91
C CYS A 73 -5.60 -2.38 3.07
N VAL A 74 -4.67 -3.28 2.75
CA VAL A 74 -3.68 -3.77 3.72
C VAL A 74 -2.51 -2.80 3.73
N VAL A 75 -2.38 -2.05 4.81
CA VAL A 75 -1.28 -1.08 4.99
C VAL A 75 -0.08 -1.78 5.61
N ARG A 76 1.09 -1.65 4.97
CA ARG A 76 2.37 -2.18 5.47
C ARG A 76 3.42 -1.09 5.50
N GLU A 77 3.93 -0.79 6.68
CA GLU A 77 5.04 0.16 6.82
C GLU A 77 6.34 -0.48 6.34
N ILE A 78 7.14 0.28 5.58
CA ILE A 78 8.45 -0.15 5.10
C ILE A 78 9.51 0.91 5.39
N GLU A 79 10.74 0.46 5.65
CA GLU A 79 11.89 1.34 5.84
C GLU A 79 12.68 1.48 4.53
N PRO A 80 13.11 2.70 4.18
CA PRO A 80 13.99 2.90 3.04
C PRO A 80 15.37 2.28 3.32
N VAL A 81 15.79 1.36 2.46
CA VAL A 81 17.16 0.82 2.48
C VAL A 81 18.03 1.74 1.63
N TYR A 82 18.94 2.45 2.28
CA TYR A 82 19.94 3.25 1.58
C TYR A 82 21.14 2.38 1.22
N PRO A 83 21.63 2.45 -0.03
CA PRO A 83 22.89 1.81 -0.37
C PRO A 83 24.01 2.38 0.51
N PRO A 84 24.96 1.56 0.96
CA PRO A 84 26.13 2.06 1.69
C PRO A 84 26.87 3.08 0.83
N GLU A 85 27.54 4.06 1.45
CA GLU A 85 28.42 4.99 0.75
C GLU A 85 29.56 4.20 0.09
N ILE A 86 29.38 3.85 -1.18
CA ILE A 86 30.45 3.29 -2.01
C ILE A 86 31.42 4.44 -2.30
N GLN A 87 32.64 4.33 -1.78
CA GLN A 87 33.73 5.30 -1.94
C GLN A 87 34.19 5.47 -3.40
N ASP A 88 33.69 4.63 -4.32
CA ASP A 88 34.04 4.69 -5.73
C ASP A 88 32.99 5.44 -6.54
N ALA A 89 33.46 6.43 -7.30
CA ALA A 89 32.69 7.33 -8.17
C ALA A 89 31.86 6.62 -9.27
N TYR A 90 31.92 5.29 -9.36
CA TYR A 90 31.25 4.47 -10.37
C TYR A 90 29.87 3.95 -9.97
N ALA A 91 29.50 3.93 -8.68
CA ALA A 91 28.20 3.37 -8.26
C ALA A 91 27.00 4.30 -8.53
N ARG A 92 27.21 5.61 -8.64
CA ARG A 92 26.12 6.57 -8.92
C ARG A 92 25.53 6.42 -10.31
N ALA A 93 26.36 6.07 -11.32
CA ALA A 93 25.92 5.97 -12.71
C ALA A 93 24.97 4.79 -12.97
N TYR A 94 24.94 3.78 -12.09
CA TYR A 94 24.09 2.59 -12.27
C TYR A 94 22.63 2.84 -11.84
N TYR A 95 22.38 3.78 -10.92
CA TYR A 95 21.05 4.09 -10.38
C TYR A 95 20.53 5.48 -10.75
N GLN A 96 21.41 6.43 -11.08
CA GLN A 96 21.01 7.73 -11.61
C GLN A 96 20.80 7.57 -13.11
N GLY A 97 19.56 7.27 -13.50
CA GLY A 97 19.14 7.33 -14.91
C GLY A 97 19.63 8.64 -15.52
N ARG A 98 20.24 8.56 -16.71
CA ARG A 98 20.79 9.74 -17.39
C ARG A 98 19.72 10.83 -17.44
N PRO A 99 20.02 12.08 -17.05
CA PRO A 99 19.10 13.17 -17.30
C PRO A 99 18.88 13.27 -18.81
N CYS A 100 17.64 13.05 -19.25
CA CYS A 100 17.23 13.39 -20.60
C CYS A 100 17.28 14.92 -20.72
N ASN A 101 18.30 15.44 -21.40
CA ASN A 101 18.41 16.85 -21.72
C ASN A 101 17.99 17.03 -23.19
N THR A 102 16.89 17.76 -23.43
CA THR A 102 16.59 18.39 -24.73
C THR A 102 17.41 19.65 -24.90
#